data_AF-A0A954UM82-F1
#
_entry.id   AF-A0A954UM82-F1
#
_cell.length_a   1.000
_cell.length_b   1.000
_cell.length_c   1.000
_cell.angle_alpha   90.00
_cell.angle_beta   90.00
_cell.angle_gamma   90.00
#
_symmetry.space_group_name_H-M   'P 1'
#
loop_
_entity.id
_entity.type
_entity.pdbx_description
1 polymer ?
#
loop_
_entity_poly.entity_id
_entity_poly.type
_entity_poly.pdbx_seq_one_letter_code
_entity_poly.pdbx_strand_id
1 'polypeptide(L)'
;MKRRSGYSVIEVLMVTAVIGTLVALLLPAINAARESSRRATCLNNMRQVGQAVLAVSAQSLPMSLHHCRDSNGKLAVHPLEEFYPNAYSWRTTILPQIEETTIASRLDYDAMPFDSMNRDAASETMAAFTCPSTPLSSSFKA
;
A
#
# COMPACT_ATOMS: atom_id res chain seq x y z
N MET A 1 55.17 -36.34 11.54
CA MET A 1 53.93 -36.77 10.84
C MET A 1 52.71 -36.30 11.63
N LYS A 2 51.92 -35.35 11.11
CA LYS A 2 50.64 -34.97 11.73
C LYS A 2 49.62 -36.07 11.47
N ARG A 3 49.14 -36.75 12.52
CA ARG A 3 47.99 -37.66 12.41
C ARG A 3 46.79 -36.83 11.95
N ARG A 4 46.19 -37.18 10.80
CA ARG A 4 44.92 -36.61 10.39
C ARG A 4 43.84 -37.18 11.32
N SER A 5 43.19 -36.32 12.09
CA SER A 5 41.94 -36.64 12.77
C SER A 5 40.87 -36.76 11.70
N GLY A 6 40.31 -37.96 11.55
CA GLY A 6 39.13 -38.20 10.73
C GLY A 6 37.89 -38.20 11.61
N TYR A 7 36.81 -37.61 11.13
CA TYR A 7 35.51 -37.68 11.79
C TYR A 7 34.92 -39.08 11.67
N SER A 8 34.35 -39.59 12.76
CA SER A 8 33.59 -40.84 12.72
C SER A 8 32.26 -40.62 12.02
N VAL A 9 31.76 -41.66 11.34
CA VAL A 9 30.45 -41.61 10.67
C VAL A 9 29.34 -41.23 11.65
N ILE A 10 29.45 -41.68 12.91
CA ILE A 10 28.46 -41.41 13.95
C ILE A 10 28.45 -39.94 14.40
N GLU A 11 29.61 -39.28 14.47
CA GLU A 11 29.69 -37.85 14.80
C GLU A 11 29.00 -37.00 13.73
N VAL A 12 29.22 -37.31 12.46
CA VAL A 12 28.57 -36.57 11.35
C VAL A 12 27.06 -36.85 11.32
N LEU A 13 26.65 -38.09 11.58
CA LEU A 13 25.25 -38.49 11.58
C LEU A 13 24.46 -37.81 12.71
N MET A 14 25.03 -37.75 13.92
CA MET A 14 24.37 -37.07 15.04
C MET A 14 24.21 -35.58 14.79
N VAL A 15 25.25 -34.92 14.25
CA VAL A 15 25.20 -33.48 13.96
C VAL A 15 24.16 -33.15 12.90
N THR A 16 24.12 -33.93 11.82
CA THR A 16 23.12 -33.72 10.76
C THR A 16 21.70 -34.00 11.25
N ALA A 17 21.49 -34.99 12.12
CA ALA A 17 20.20 -35.24 12.76
C ALA A 17 19.73 -34.05 13.61
N VAL A 18 20.60 -33.47 14.44
CA VAL A 18 20.26 -32.32 15.29
C VAL A 18 20.00 -31.04 14.47
N ILE A 19 20.80 -30.78 13.43
CA ILE A 19 20.56 -29.63 12.54
C ILE A 19 19.21 -29.80 11.80
N GLY A 20 18.92 -31.02 11.34
CA GLY A 20 17.66 -31.34 10.67
C GLY A 20 16.43 -31.07 11.53
N THR A 21 16.45 -31.46 12.81
CA THR A 21 15.33 -31.19 13.73
C THR A 21 15.17 -29.70 14.04
N LEU A 22 16.28 -28.97 14.22
CA LEU A 22 16.23 -27.51 14.40
C LEU A 22 15.61 -26.80 13.19
N VAL A 23 16.01 -27.17 11.98
CA VAL A 23 15.46 -26.56 10.75
C VAL A 23 13.98 -26.92 10.56
N ALA A 24 13.59 -28.16 10.84
CA ALA A 24 12.19 -28.60 10.74
C ALA A 24 11.25 -27.79 11.65
N LEU A 25 11.72 -27.40 12.84
CA LEU A 25 10.96 -26.56 13.76
C LEU A 25 10.92 -25.08 13.33
N LEU A 26 11.93 -24.60 12.59
CA LEU A 26 12.03 -23.21 12.13
C LEU A 26 11.13 -22.90 10.92
N LEU A 27 10.94 -23.85 10.00
CA LEU A 27 10.12 -23.68 8.80
C LEU A 27 8.69 -23.16 9.05
N PRO A 28 7.86 -23.79 9.92
CA PRO A 28 6.52 -23.29 10.21
C PRO A 28 6.53 -21.93 10.91
N ALA A 29 7.53 -21.68 11.78
CA ALA A 29 7.68 -20.43 12.50
C ALA A 29 8.00 -19.24 11.57
N ILE A 30 8.83 -19.44 10.55
CA ILE A 30 9.20 -18.40 9.58
C ILE A 30 7.99 -17.95 8.75
N ASN A 31 7.10 -18.87 8.37
CA ASN A 31 5.91 -18.52 7.60
C ASN A 31 4.91 -17.68 8.42
N ALA A 32 4.72 -18.04 9.70
CA ALA A 32 3.92 -17.24 10.63
C ALA A 32 4.52 -15.84 10.84
N ALA A 33 5.84 -15.75 10.99
CA ALA A 33 6.54 -14.47 11.14
C ALA A 33 6.40 -13.58 9.88
N ARG A 34 6.51 -14.17 8.69
CA ARG A 34 6.32 -13.45 7.41
C ARG A 34 4.90 -12.90 7.30
N GLU A 35 3.88 -13.69 7.63
CA GLU A 35 2.50 -13.21 7.56
C GLU A 35 2.22 -12.12 8.60
N SER A 36 2.79 -12.25 9.81
CA SER A 36 2.72 -11.19 10.81
C SER A 36 3.34 -9.88 10.30
N SER A 37 4.48 -9.94 9.61
CA SER A 37 5.12 -8.77 8.99
C SER A 37 4.28 -8.16 7.87
N ARG A 38 3.66 -8.98 7.00
CA ARG A 38 2.74 -8.51 5.95
C ARG A 38 1.52 -7.81 6.56
N ARG A 39 0.92 -8.40 7.59
CA ARG A 39 -0.19 -7.81 8.33
C ARG A 39 0.19 -6.51 9.04
N ALA A 40 1.36 -6.46 9.67
CA ALA A 40 1.85 -5.24 10.33
C ALA A 40 2.02 -4.10 9.33
N THR A 41 2.58 -4.38 8.15
CA THR A 41 2.70 -3.41 7.05
C THR A 41 1.33 -2.90 6.61
N CYS A 42 0.38 -3.80 6.40
CA CYS A 42 -0.99 -3.46 6.02
C CYS A 42 -1.72 -2.62 7.07
N LEU A 43 -1.58 -2.94 8.35
CA LEU A 43 -2.13 -2.15 9.46
C LEU A 43 -1.51 -0.74 9.51
N ASN A 44 -0.22 -0.61 9.24
CA ASN A 44 0.45 0.69 9.21
C ASN A 44 -0.05 1.54 8.02
N ASN A 45 -0.18 0.96 6.83
CA ASN A 45 -0.76 1.62 5.66
C ASN A 45 -2.17 2.14 5.97
N MET A 46 -3.04 1.31 6.57
CA MET A 46 -4.39 1.73 6.95
C MET A 46 -4.40 2.85 8.00
N ARG A 47 -3.48 2.81 8.97
CA ARG A 47 -3.33 3.90 9.95
C ARG A 47 -2.92 5.20 9.28
N GLN A 48 -1.95 5.15 8.36
CA GLN A 48 -1.50 6.32 7.59
C GLN A 48 -2.66 6.92 6.79
N VAL A 49 -3.44 6.10 6.08
CA VAL A 49 -4.65 6.53 5.36
C VAL A 49 -5.69 7.15 6.31
N GLY A 50 -5.95 6.52 7.46
CA GLY A 50 -6.90 7.05 8.45
C GLY A 50 -6.48 8.40 9.03
N GLN A 51 -5.18 8.57 9.31
CA GLN A 51 -4.63 9.86 9.76
C GLN A 51 -4.73 10.93 8.67
N ALA A 52 -4.42 10.57 7.43
CA ALA A 52 -4.51 11.46 6.28
C ALA A 52 -5.95 11.95 6.03
N VAL A 53 -6.91 11.03 6.09
CA VAL A 53 -8.35 11.32 6.04
C VAL A 53 -8.75 12.32 7.13
N LEU A 54 -8.36 12.06 8.37
CA LEU A 54 -8.69 12.92 9.51
C LEU A 54 -8.08 14.32 9.31
N ALA A 55 -6.82 14.40 8.88
CA ALA A 55 -6.13 15.66 8.61
C ALA A 55 -6.87 16.51 7.55
N VAL A 56 -7.28 15.90 6.44
CA VAL A 56 -8.04 16.58 5.38
C VAL A 56 -9.44 16.99 5.85
N SER A 57 -10.15 16.11 6.57
CA SER A 57 -11.49 16.42 7.07
C SER A 57 -11.51 17.57 8.10
N ALA A 58 -10.46 17.70 8.90
CA ALA A 58 -10.31 18.79 9.87
C ALA A 58 -10.10 20.16 9.20
N GLN A 59 -9.65 20.19 7.94
CA GLN A 59 -9.27 21.39 7.20
C GLN A 59 -10.36 21.92 6.27
N SER A 60 -11.62 21.46 6.40
CA SER A 60 -12.83 21.96 5.74
C SER A 60 -13.30 21.32 4.42
N LEU A 61 -13.08 20.01 4.22
CA LEU A 61 -13.66 19.30 3.07
C LEU A 61 -14.60 18.18 3.53
N PRO A 62 -15.88 18.18 3.13
CA PRO A 62 -16.65 16.96 3.14
C PRO A 62 -16.01 15.97 2.16
N MET A 63 -15.29 14.98 2.68
CA MET A 63 -14.67 13.90 1.88
C MET A 63 -15.66 13.12 1.00
N SER A 64 -16.96 13.35 1.19
CA SER A 64 -18.05 12.79 0.40
C SER A 64 -18.38 13.59 -0.86
N LEU A 65 -17.76 14.75 -1.08
CA LEU A 65 -18.07 15.62 -2.20
C LEU A 65 -16.91 15.62 -3.17
N HIS A 66 -17.13 14.90 -4.26
CA HIS A 66 -16.56 15.13 -5.58
C HIS A 66 -16.10 16.59 -5.73
N HIS A 67 -14.79 16.83 -5.70
CA HIS A 67 -14.23 18.15 -6.00
C HIS A 67 -14.36 18.37 -7.50
N CYS A 68 -15.49 18.92 -7.92
CA CYS A 68 -15.66 19.44 -9.25
C CYS A 68 -15.47 20.95 -9.18
N ARG A 69 -14.57 21.47 -10.00
CA ARG A 69 -14.48 22.89 -10.26
C ARG A 69 -15.50 23.22 -11.34
N ASP A 70 -16.40 24.17 -11.08
CA ASP A 70 -17.33 24.63 -12.11
C ASP A 70 -16.57 25.32 -13.26
N SER A 71 -17.27 25.65 -14.35
CA SER A 71 -16.67 26.36 -15.51
C SER A 71 -16.06 27.72 -15.17
N ASN A 72 -16.19 28.19 -13.93
CA ASN A 72 -15.69 29.47 -13.43
C ASN A 72 -14.55 29.31 -12.41
N GLY A 73 -14.02 28.10 -12.21
CA GLY A 73 -12.90 27.90 -11.29
C GLY A 73 -13.30 27.88 -9.81
N LYS A 74 -14.58 27.66 -9.47
CA LYS A 74 -15.03 27.57 -8.07
C LYS A 74 -15.23 26.12 -7.65
N LEU A 75 -14.75 25.78 -6.45
CA LEU A 75 -15.03 24.48 -5.82
C LEU A 75 -16.54 24.41 -5.52
N ALA A 76 -17.27 23.58 -6.26
CA ALA A 76 -18.71 23.45 -6.13
C ALA A 76 -19.08 22.13 -5.45
N VAL A 77 -19.84 22.23 -4.37
CA VAL A 77 -20.48 21.10 -3.69
C VAL A 77 -21.74 20.78 -4.48
N HIS A 78 -21.68 19.76 -5.33
CA HIS A 78 -22.84 19.36 -6.14
C HIS A 78 -23.73 18.35 -5.40
N PRO A 79 -25.07 18.47 -5.47
CA PRO A 79 -25.98 17.45 -4.96
C PRO A 79 -25.71 16.09 -5.61
N LEU A 80 -25.81 15.00 -4.84
CA LEU A 80 -25.51 13.61 -5.23
C LEU A 80 -26.38 13.04 -6.38
N GLU A 81 -27.26 13.84 -6.99
CA GLU A 81 -28.22 13.41 -8.02
C GLU A 81 -27.67 13.52 -9.45
N GLU A 82 -26.56 14.23 -9.67
CA GLU A 82 -25.90 14.32 -10.98
C GLU A 82 -24.56 13.60 -10.97
N PHE A 83 -24.38 12.67 -11.92
CA PHE A 83 -23.10 12.02 -12.17
C PHE A 83 -22.14 13.03 -12.81
N TYR A 84 -21.18 13.54 -12.03
CA TYR A 84 -20.14 14.42 -12.55
C TYR A 84 -18.93 13.58 -13.00
N PRO A 85 -18.64 13.47 -14.31
CA PRO A 85 -17.48 12.73 -14.81
C PRO A 85 -16.13 13.34 -14.39
N ASN A 86 -16.15 14.55 -13.83
CA ASN A 86 -14.97 15.36 -13.52
C ASN A 86 -14.53 15.24 -12.06
N ALA A 87 -15.06 14.28 -11.33
CA ALA A 87 -14.91 14.25 -9.90
C ALA A 87 -13.74 13.41 -9.40
N TYR A 88 -12.83 14.06 -8.69
CA TYR A 88 -11.76 13.41 -7.95
C TYR A 88 -12.29 12.65 -6.72
N SER A 89 -11.69 11.50 -6.44
CA SER A 89 -12.07 10.68 -5.28
C SER A 89 -11.50 11.26 -3.97
N TRP A 90 -12.00 10.78 -2.83
CA TRP A 90 -11.38 11.11 -1.54
C TRP A 90 -9.92 10.64 -1.42
N ARG A 91 -9.47 9.73 -2.30
CA ARG A 91 -8.10 9.22 -2.28
C ARG A 91 -7.13 10.21 -2.88
N THR A 92 -7.53 10.90 -3.95
CA THR A 92 -6.71 11.92 -4.59
C THR A 92 -6.48 13.14 -3.71
N THR A 93 -7.38 13.40 -2.74
CA THR A 93 -7.24 14.51 -1.79
C THR A 93 -6.28 14.21 -0.65
N ILE A 94 -6.13 12.94 -0.28
CA ILE A 94 -5.21 12.52 0.78
C ILE A 94 -3.80 12.21 0.28
N LEU A 95 -3.54 12.19 -1.03
CA LEU A 95 -2.22 11.88 -1.61
C LEU A 95 -1.06 12.64 -0.94
N PRO A 96 -1.16 13.97 -0.70
CA PRO A 96 -0.07 14.70 -0.05
C PRO A 96 0.18 14.28 1.40
N GLN A 97 -0.86 13.76 2.07
CA GLN A 97 -0.82 13.32 3.47
C GLN A 97 -0.31 11.89 3.65
N ILE A 98 -0.29 11.10 2.57
CA ILE A 98 0.26 9.72 2.56
C ILE A 98 1.62 9.65 1.86
N GLU A 99 2.35 10.77 1.83
CA GLU A 99 3.70 10.91 1.24
C GLU A 99 3.76 10.74 -0.29
N GLU A 100 2.62 10.76 -0.96
CA GLU A 100 2.48 10.53 -2.41
C GLU A 100 2.40 11.86 -3.18
N THR A 101 3.32 12.76 -2.84
CA THR A 101 3.41 14.12 -3.38
C THR A 101 3.75 14.16 -4.88
N THR A 102 4.50 13.17 -5.36
CA THR A 102 4.87 13.06 -6.77
C THR A 102 3.63 12.84 -7.64
N ILE A 103 2.77 11.89 -7.28
CA ILE A 103 1.52 11.60 -8.00
C ILE A 103 0.57 12.80 -7.86
N ALA A 104 0.43 13.36 -6.66
CA ALA A 104 -0.41 14.54 -6.42
C ALA A 104 -0.04 15.72 -7.33
N SER A 105 1.26 15.98 -7.52
CA SER A 105 1.73 17.10 -8.36
C SER A 105 1.56 16.88 -9.87
N ARG A 106 1.40 15.62 -10.30
CA ARG A 106 1.23 15.26 -11.72
C ARG A 106 -0.22 15.29 -12.18
N LEU A 107 -1.18 15.30 -11.26
CA LEU A 107 -2.60 15.38 -11.57
C LEU A 107 -2.97 16.82 -11.90
N ASP A 108 -3.56 17.01 -13.08
CA ASP A 108 -4.22 18.24 -13.46
C ASP A 108 -5.64 18.25 -12.89
N TYR A 109 -5.81 18.92 -11.74
CA TYR A 109 -7.08 19.04 -11.04
C TYR A 109 -8.12 19.94 -11.74
N ASP A 110 -7.73 20.68 -12.79
CA ASP A 110 -8.65 21.47 -13.61
C ASP A 110 -9.19 20.66 -14.81
N ALA A 111 -8.65 19.45 -15.06
CA ALA A 111 -9.10 18.50 -16.08
C ALA A 111 -9.92 17.34 -15.50
N MET A 112 -10.54 16.52 -16.36
CA MET A 112 -11.24 15.31 -15.90
C MET A 112 -10.23 14.27 -15.39
N PRO A 113 -10.56 13.48 -14.35
CA PRO A 113 -9.66 12.42 -13.85
C PRO A 113 -9.25 11.39 -14.92
N PHE A 114 -10.14 11.12 -15.89
CA PHE A 114 -9.90 10.18 -16.98
C PHE A 114 -9.37 10.83 -18.27
N ASP A 115 -9.04 12.12 -18.23
CA ASP A 115 -8.41 12.77 -19.38
C ASP A 115 -7.07 12.11 -19.71
N SER A 116 -6.71 12.15 -21.00
CA SER A 116 -5.39 11.74 -21.49
C SER A 116 -4.22 12.30 -20.68
N MET A 117 -4.33 13.54 -20.17
CA MET A 117 -3.31 14.19 -19.35
C MET A 117 -3.13 13.52 -17.97
N ASN A 118 -4.22 13.02 -17.38
CA ASN A 118 -4.20 12.39 -16.05
C ASN A 118 -4.03 10.88 -16.09
N ARG A 119 -4.18 10.25 -17.27
CA ARG A 119 -4.21 8.79 -17.43
C ARG A 119 -2.99 8.09 -16.85
N ASP A 120 -1.81 8.67 -17.01
CA ASP A 120 -0.57 8.08 -16.52
C ASP A 120 -0.52 8.06 -14.99
N ALA A 121 -0.80 9.19 -14.35
CA ALA A 121 -0.83 9.33 -12.89
C ALA A 121 -1.98 8.50 -12.27
N ALA A 122 -3.16 8.50 -12.90
CA ALA A 122 -4.30 7.67 -12.50
C ALA A 122 -3.97 6.17 -12.58
N SER A 123 -3.13 5.75 -13.53
CA SER A 123 -2.79 4.33 -13.70
C SER A 123 -1.75 3.78 -12.71
N GLU A 124 -1.12 4.66 -11.93
CA GLU A 124 -0.05 4.31 -11.00
C GLU A 124 -0.58 3.58 -9.77
N THR A 125 0.18 2.60 -9.29
CA THR A 125 -0.23 1.69 -8.23
C THR A 125 0.46 2.09 -6.94
N MET A 126 -0.32 2.45 -5.93
CA MET A 126 0.21 3.02 -4.70
C MET A 126 0.34 1.98 -3.60
N ALA A 127 1.54 1.86 -3.03
CA ALA A 127 1.81 0.90 -1.95
C ALA A 127 0.91 1.14 -0.73
N ALA A 128 0.61 2.41 -0.43
CA ALA A 128 -0.26 2.83 0.68
C ALA A 128 -1.68 2.24 0.62
N PHE A 129 -2.20 1.91 -0.58
CA PHE A 129 -3.52 1.31 -0.75
C PHE A 129 -3.48 -0.20 -1.02
N THR A 130 -2.29 -0.80 -1.00
CA THR A 130 -2.12 -2.24 -1.19
C THR A 130 -1.77 -2.93 0.11
N CYS A 131 -2.40 -4.09 0.33
CA CYS A 131 -2.13 -4.94 1.49
C CYS A 131 -1.41 -6.20 1.00
N PRO A 132 -0.16 -6.47 1.44
CA PRO A 132 0.61 -7.65 1.01
C PRO A 132 -0.01 -9.00 1.40
N SER A 133 -1.03 -8.98 2.27
CA SER A 133 -1.81 -10.14 2.71
C SER A 133 -3.02 -10.42 1.82
N THR A 134 -3.42 -9.49 0.93
CA THR A 134 -4.51 -9.72 -0.03
C THR A 134 -3.93 -9.95 -1.43
N PRO A 135 -4.08 -11.16 -2.01
CA PRO A 135 -3.51 -11.50 -3.33
C PRO A 135 -4.29 -10.94 -4.52
N LEU A 136 -5.37 -10.18 -4.31
CA LEU A 136 -6.12 -9.58 -5.40
C LEU A 136 -5.32 -8.40 -5.97
N SER A 137 -4.95 -8.57 -7.23
CA SER A 137 -4.42 -7.59 -8.19
C SER A 137 -5.37 -6.40 -8.44
N SER A 138 -6.10 -5.93 -7.43
CA SER A 138 -6.65 -4.58 -7.46
C SER A 138 -5.55 -3.64 -6.98
N SER A 139 -4.49 -3.52 -7.77
CA SER A 139 -3.58 -2.39 -7.61
C SER A 139 -4.44 -1.15 -7.76
N PHE A 140 -4.70 -0.48 -6.64
CA PHE A 140 -5.63 0.62 -6.64
C PHE A 140 -4.97 1.78 -7.37
N LYS A 141 -5.70 2.28 -8.36
CA LYS A 141 -5.31 3.33 -9.29
C LYS A 141 -5.87 4.66 -8.78
N ALA A 142 -5.07 5.72 -8.88
CA ALA A 142 -5.39 7.04 -8.34
C ALA A 142 -6.65 7.63 -9.00
#